data_AF-A0A4P8IDS6-F1
#
_entry.id   AF-A0A4P8IDS6-F1
#
_cell.length_a   1.000
_cell.length_b   1.000
_cell.length_c   1.000
_cell.angle_alpha   90.00
_cell.angle_beta   90.00
_cell.angle_gamma   90.00
#
_symmetry.space_group_name_H-M   'P 1'
#
loop_
_entity.id
_entity.type
_entity.pdbx_description
1 polymer ?
#
loop_
_entity_poly.entity_id
_entity_poly.type
_entity_poly.pdbx_seq_one_letter_code
_entity_poly.pdbx_strand_id
1 'polypeptide(L)'
;MKKIPTVHKKMAAVLLFILLVGCFLLGVWHSAGKKAAKKSVYKEGTVQYHIFYNNKKEIKRMVSQGLDLNASSQTASNAPLIMAIDALDRDRMYSMVAFLIKQGAFVNADYQTDSDIVFRRRTPLYEAVSFGDTKLLRQLLNAGASADYRDKDGTTPLMFACYMANGSVNQNTVDNIRSLLYAGADPSAVNQDGKTAEDYFEMGRRNIEADMKDNRLTDEEKKQTRRYLGKIRVLLDRAVRSRR
;
A
#
# COMPACT_ATOMS: atom_id res chain seq x y z
N MET A 1 13.67 77.26 -12.00
CA MET A 1 14.02 76.00 -11.33
C MET A 1 12.94 75.65 -10.30
N LYS A 2 11.92 74.88 -10.69
CA LYS A 2 10.87 74.42 -9.77
C LYS A 2 11.26 73.03 -9.25
N LYS A 3 11.46 72.95 -7.94
CA LYS A 3 11.94 71.79 -7.19
C LYS A 3 10.96 70.62 -7.34
N ILE A 4 11.45 69.48 -7.84
CA ILE A 4 10.74 68.20 -7.75
C ILE A 4 10.49 67.92 -6.25
N PRO A 5 9.26 67.60 -5.82
CA PRO A 5 8.95 67.45 -4.41
C PRO A 5 9.71 66.28 -3.79
N THR A 6 10.30 66.54 -2.63
CA THR A 6 11.13 65.66 -1.78
C THR A 6 10.47 64.32 -1.40
N VAL A 7 9.17 64.16 -1.67
CA VAL A 7 8.39 62.95 -1.41
C VAL A 7 8.77 61.79 -2.36
N HIS A 8 9.12 62.08 -3.62
CA HIS A 8 9.47 61.03 -4.59
C HIS A 8 10.84 60.39 -4.34
N LYS A 9 11.81 61.12 -3.78
CA LYS A 9 13.13 60.57 -3.40
C LYS A 9 13.05 59.65 -2.17
N LYS A 10 12.15 59.92 -1.23
CA LYS A 10 11.93 59.05 -0.04
C LYS A 10 11.18 57.77 -0.41
N MET A 11 10.19 57.82 -1.32
CA MET A 11 9.47 56.64 -1.80
C MET A 11 10.38 55.71 -2.64
N ALA A 12 11.26 56.27 -3.49
CA ALA A 12 12.21 55.49 -4.26
C ALA A 12 13.27 54.80 -3.38
N ALA A 13 13.74 55.46 -2.31
CA ALA A 13 14.68 54.86 -1.36
C ALA A 13 14.06 53.74 -0.51
N VAL A 14 12.77 53.87 -0.14
CA VAL A 14 12.03 52.83 0.60
C VAL A 14 11.74 51.61 -0.30
N LEU A 15 11.41 51.81 -1.58
CA LEU A 15 11.23 50.72 -2.55
C LEU A 15 12.54 49.98 -2.86
N LEU A 16 13.67 50.68 -2.95
CA LEU A 16 14.99 50.06 -3.14
C LEU A 16 15.45 49.29 -1.88
N PHE A 17 15.11 49.77 -0.68
CA PHE A 17 15.42 49.10 0.58
C PHE A 17 14.57 47.84 0.80
N ILE A 18 13.28 47.87 0.41
CA ILE A 18 12.40 46.68 0.45
C ILE A 18 12.86 45.63 -0.59
N LEU A 19 13.32 46.04 -1.77
CA LEU A 19 13.88 45.12 -2.77
C LEU A 19 15.24 44.53 -2.35
N LEU A 20 16.11 45.31 -1.69
CA LEU A 20 17.41 44.82 -1.21
C LEU A 20 17.29 43.93 0.04
N VAL A 21 16.40 44.25 0.98
CA VAL A 21 16.09 43.38 2.13
C VAL A 21 15.31 42.14 1.68
N GLY A 22 14.43 42.26 0.68
CA GLY A 22 13.75 41.13 0.05
C GLY A 22 14.71 40.17 -0.66
N CYS A 23 15.73 40.68 -1.36
CA CYS A 23 16.78 39.86 -1.98
C CYS A 23 17.74 39.25 -0.95
N PHE A 24 18.00 39.91 0.18
CA PHE A 24 18.82 39.33 1.26
C PHE A 24 18.06 38.25 2.03
N LEU A 25 16.74 38.42 2.24
CA LEU A 25 15.88 37.39 2.82
C LEU A 25 15.67 36.22 1.86
N LEU A 26 15.58 36.44 0.54
CA LEU A 26 15.55 35.37 -0.46
C LEU A 26 16.90 34.68 -0.65
N GLY A 27 18.02 35.40 -0.56
CA GLY A 27 19.37 34.83 -0.64
C GLY A 27 19.77 34.04 0.61
N VAL A 28 19.35 34.48 1.79
CA VAL A 28 19.47 33.72 3.03
C VAL A 28 18.43 32.60 3.09
N TRP A 29 17.23 32.75 2.53
CA TRP A 29 16.26 31.64 2.38
C TRP A 29 16.67 30.59 1.35
N HIS A 30 17.37 30.96 0.27
CA HIS A 30 17.84 29.99 -0.71
C HIS A 30 19.02 29.16 -0.16
N SER A 31 19.74 29.71 0.83
CA SER A 31 20.79 29.03 1.59
C SER A 31 20.26 28.27 2.82
N ALA A 32 19.27 28.82 3.53
CA ALA A 32 18.66 28.24 4.74
C ALA A 32 17.52 27.25 4.45
N GLY A 33 16.92 27.30 3.26
CA GLY A 33 15.86 26.40 2.79
C GLY A 33 16.35 24.99 2.40
N LYS A 34 17.66 24.71 2.52
CA LYS A 34 18.25 23.39 2.24
C LYS A 34 18.74 22.62 3.48
N LYS A 35 18.48 23.07 4.71
CA LYS A 35 18.89 22.34 5.93
C LYS A 35 17.90 22.45 7.11
N ALA A 36 16.63 22.20 6.85
CA ALA A 36 15.76 21.58 7.85
C ALA A 36 15.18 20.32 7.24
N ALA A 37 16.03 19.31 7.01
CA ALA A 37 15.55 17.96 6.79
C ALA A 37 14.68 17.63 8.02
N LYS A 38 13.38 17.44 7.84
CA LYS A 38 12.51 16.92 8.91
C LYS A 38 13.24 15.71 9.50
N LYS A 39 13.58 15.79 10.78
CA LYS A 39 14.27 14.72 11.48
C LYS A 39 13.45 13.45 11.26
N SER A 40 14.09 12.38 10.81
CA SER A 40 13.40 11.13 10.51
C SER A 40 12.60 10.68 11.73
N VAL A 41 11.39 10.15 11.51
CA VAL A 41 10.60 9.50 12.57
C VAL A 41 11.36 8.28 13.12
N TYR A 42 12.26 7.71 12.33
CA TYR A 42 13.10 6.59 12.71
C TYR A 42 14.46 7.08 13.21
N LYS A 43 14.91 6.49 14.32
CA LYS A 43 16.25 6.76 14.86
C LYS A 43 17.32 6.38 13.83
N GLU A 44 18.26 7.28 13.58
CA GLU A 44 19.40 7.04 12.70
C GLU A 44 20.15 5.75 13.09
N GLY A 45 20.58 4.98 12.09
CA GLY A 45 21.27 3.70 12.28
C GLY A 45 20.38 2.49 12.52
N THR A 46 19.06 2.67 12.68
CA THR A 46 18.12 1.54 12.80
C THR A 46 17.78 0.92 11.44
N VAL A 47 17.33 -0.34 11.44
CA VAL A 47 16.90 -1.01 10.20
C VAL A 47 15.75 -0.26 9.54
N GLN A 48 14.83 0.30 10.33
CA GLN A 48 13.72 1.13 9.87
C GLN A 48 14.20 2.37 9.12
N TYR A 49 15.18 3.09 9.69
CA TYR A 49 15.80 4.23 9.03
C TYR A 49 16.39 3.82 7.67
N HIS A 50 17.14 2.71 7.63
CA HIS A 50 17.74 2.25 6.38
C HIS A 50 16.73 1.74 5.36
N ILE A 51 15.59 1.18 5.77
CA ILE A 51 14.49 0.83 4.87
C ILE A 51 13.88 2.10 4.27
N PHE A 52 13.53 3.08 5.10
CA PHE A 52 12.90 4.33 4.68
C PHE A 52 13.76 5.11 3.66
N TYR A 53 15.08 5.14 3.87
CA TYR A 53 16.03 5.76 2.95
C TYR A 53 16.57 4.81 1.86
N ASN A 54 15.99 3.61 1.71
CA ASN A 54 16.35 2.61 0.69
C ASN A 54 17.85 2.21 0.69
N ASN A 55 18.49 2.19 1.86
CA ASN A 55 19.91 1.89 2.04
C ASN A 55 20.15 0.37 2.22
N LYS A 56 20.01 -0.38 1.14
CA LYS A 56 20.17 -1.85 1.11
C LYS A 56 21.56 -2.31 1.52
N LYS A 57 22.61 -1.54 1.21
CA LYS A 57 24.00 -1.88 1.57
C LYS A 57 24.14 -1.98 3.09
N GLU A 58 23.57 -1.01 3.80
CA GLU A 58 23.64 -0.97 5.25
C GLU A 58 22.75 -2.02 5.90
N ILE A 59 21.54 -2.26 5.36
CA ILE A 59 20.69 -3.37 5.82
C ILE A 59 21.43 -4.71 5.70
N LYS A 60 22.08 -4.98 4.55
CA LYS A 60 22.89 -6.20 4.36
C LYS A 60 24.02 -6.30 5.39
N ARG A 61 24.69 -5.19 5.69
CA ARG A 61 25.73 -5.13 6.72
C ARG A 61 25.17 -5.48 8.10
N MET A 62 24.04 -4.90 8.48
CA MET A 62 23.39 -5.20 9.78
C MET A 62 22.97 -6.66 9.88
N VAL A 63 22.39 -7.25 8.82
CA VAL A 63 22.04 -8.68 8.77
C VAL A 63 23.28 -9.55 8.94
N SER A 64 24.40 -9.22 8.28
CA SER A 64 25.66 -9.95 8.46
C SER A 64 26.26 -9.83 9.87
N GLN A 65 25.84 -8.84 10.65
CA GLN A 65 26.21 -8.66 12.05
C GLN A 65 25.23 -9.31 13.03
N GLY A 66 24.25 -10.07 12.54
CA GLY A 66 23.28 -10.80 13.36
C GLY A 66 21.97 -10.04 13.61
N LEU A 67 21.66 -8.98 12.85
CA LEU A 67 20.32 -8.40 12.88
C LEU A 67 19.29 -9.45 12.42
N ASP A 68 18.36 -9.78 13.31
CA ASP A 68 17.19 -10.58 12.97
C ASP A 68 16.11 -9.70 12.29
N LEU A 69 15.80 -9.99 11.02
CA LEU A 69 14.75 -9.32 10.27
C LEU A 69 13.33 -9.77 10.67
N ASN A 70 13.22 -10.78 11.53
CA ASN A 70 11.98 -11.46 11.87
C ASN A 70 11.65 -11.38 13.38
N ALA A 71 12.40 -10.57 14.14
CA ALA A 71 12.17 -10.42 15.58
C ALA A 71 10.69 -10.11 15.84
N SER A 72 10.06 -10.91 16.72
CA SER A 72 8.61 -10.92 16.91
C SER A 72 8.06 -9.52 17.16
N SER A 73 7.15 -9.08 16.29
CA SER A 73 6.63 -7.72 16.29
C SER A 73 5.18 -7.67 16.77
N GLN A 74 4.87 -6.71 17.65
CA GLN A 74 3.49 -6.32 17.98
C GLN A 74 2.92 -5.24 17.02
N THR A 75 3.73 -4.65 16.13
CA THR A 75 3.35 -3.50 15.28
C THR A 75 3.94 -3.54 13.86
N ALA A 76 3.33 -2.86 12.88
CA ALA A 76 3.87 -2.77 11.52
C ALA A 76 5.34 -2.25 11.47
N SER A 77 5.68 -1.29 12.34
CA SER A 77 7.00 -0.63 12.41
C SER A 77 8.16 -1.57 12.76
N ASN A 78 7.85 -2.72 13.37
CA ASN A 78 8.85 -3.71 13.79
C ASN A 78 8.86 -4.96 12.89
N ALA A 79 8.09 -4.96 11.79
CA ALA A 79 8.18 -5.95 10.72
C ALA A 79 8.83 -5.31 9.48
N PRO A 80 10.17 -5.43 9.28
CA PRO A 80 10.91 -4.81 8.17
C PRO A 80 10.24 -4.93 6.79
N LEU A 81 9.67 -6.11 6.48
CA LEU A 81 9.02 -6.37 5.21
C LEU A 81 7.71 -5.57 5.03
N ILE A 82 6.87 -5.53 6.07
CA ILE A 82 5.63 -4.73 6.09
C ILE A 82 5.96 -3.24 6.02
N MET A 83 6.93 -2.78 6.81
CA MET A 83 7.34 -1.38 6.78
C MET A 83 7.79 -0.94 5.38
N ALA A 84 8.51 -1.80 4.64
CA ALA A 84 8.90 -1.50 3.27
C ALA A 84 7.69 -1.31 2.33
N ILE A 85 6.59 -2.02 2.59
CA ILE A 85 5.32 -1.93 1.84
C ILE A 85 4.59 -0.62 2.18
N ASP A 86 4.55 -0.24 3.45
CA ASP A 86 3.80 0.93 3.90
C ASP A 86 4.51 2.27 3.68
N ALA A 87 5.84 2.29 3.76
CA ALA A 87 6.62 3.53 3.88
C ALA A 87 7.27 4.02 2.57
N LEU A 88 7.28 3.20 1.52
CA LEU A 88 8.01 3.49 0.28
C LEU A 88 7.05 3.72 -0.89
N ASP A 89 7.45 4.55 -1.86
CA ASP A 89 6.77 4.56 -3.16
C ASP A 89 6.94 3.22 -3.88
N ARG A 90 6.05 2.95 -4.85
CA ARG A 90 5.94 1.63 -5.48
C ARG A 90 7.25 1.11 -6.07
N ASP A 91 8.03 1.94 -6.74
CA ASP A 91 9.26 1.49 -7.41
C ASP A 91 10.34 1.09 -6.40
N ARG A 92 10.53 1.90 -5.35
CA ARG A 92 11.43 1.56 -4.25
C ARG A 92 10.91 0.38 -3.44
N MET A 93 9.60 0.31 -3.21
CA MET A 93 8.92 -0.76 -2.48
C MET A 93 9.19 -2.13 -3.10
N TYR A 94 8.88 -2.36 -4.39
CA TYR A 94 9.08 -3.69 -5.01
C TYR A 94 10.52 -4.16 -4.87
N SER A 95 11.46 -3.23 -5.11
CA SER A 95 12.89 -3.49 -5.05
C SER A 95 13.37 -3.81 -3.62
N MET A 96 12.83 -3.13 -2.61
CA MET A 96 13.15 -3.37 -1.20
C MET A 96 12.52 -4.67 -0.69
N VAL A 97 11.25 -4.95 -1.03
CA VAL A 97 10.57 -6.21 -0.69
C VAL A 97 11.35 -7.41 -1.21
N ALA A 98 11.75 -7.41 -2.49
CA ALA A 98 12.56 -8.49 -3.07
C ALA A 98 13.90 -8.65 -2.35
N PHE A 99 14.52 -7.53 -1.97
CA PHE A 99 15.79 -7.53 -1.27
C PHE A 99 15.67 -8.11 0.15
N LEU A 100 14.69 -7.66 0.93
CA LEU A 100 14.47 -8.13 2.31
C LEU A 100 14.14 -9.62 2.35
N ILE A 101 13.27 -10.10 1.45
CA ILE A 101 12.98 -11.54 1.31
C ILE A 101 14.27 -12.32 1.01
N LYS A 102 15.12 -11.81 0.10
CA LYS A 102 16.42 -12.42 -0.19
C LYS A 102 17.39 -12.39 1.01
N GLN A 103 17.23 -11.45 1.94
CA GLN A 103 17.98 -11.41 3.19
C GLN A 103 17.38 -12.30 4.30
N GLY A 104 16.29 -13.02 4.03
CA GLY A 104 15.66 -13.94 4.99
C GLY A 104 14.49 -13.35 5.77
N ALA A 105 13.96 -12.19 5.36
CA ALA A 105 12.70 -11.70 5.92
C ALA A 105 11.54 -12.66 5.59
N PHE A 106 10.72 -12.99 6.58
CA PHE A 106 9.59 -13.89 6.41
C PHE A 106 8.53 -13.26 5.51
N VAL A 107 8.25 -13.91 4.39
CA VAL A 107 7.25 -13.47 3.41
C VAL A 107 5.83 -13.46 4.00
N ASN A 108 5.58 -14.31 4.98
CA ASN A 108 4.32 -14.39 5.73
C ASN A 108 4.40 -13.66 7.08
N ALA A 109 5.35 -12.73 7.26
CA ALA A 109 5.41 -11.89 8.46
C ALA A 109 4.04 -11.26 8.69
N ASP A 110 3.57 -11.26 9.92
CA ASP A 110 2.27 -10.74 10.25
C ASP A 110 2.35 -9.87 11.50
N TYR A 111 1.36 -9.00 11.65
CA TYR A 111 1.20 -8.23 12.87
C TYR A 111 -0.28 -8.07 13.18
N GLN A 112 -0.58 -7.95 14.46
CA GLN A 112 -1.93 -7.65 14.91
C GLN A 112 -2.18 -6.14 14.76
N THR A 113 -3.34 -5.79 14.24
CA THR A 113 -3.85 -4.43 14.23
C THR A 113 -5.15 -4.41 15.02
N ASP A 114 -5.39 -3.34 15.78
CA ASP A 114 -6.65 -3.11 16.47
C ASP A 114 -7.76 -2.59 15.53
N SER A 115 -7.56 -2.65 14.20
CA SER A 115 -8.57 -2.20 13.25
C SER A 115 -9.73 -3.19 13.14
N ASP A 116 -10.96 -2.67 13.17
CA ASP A 116 -12.24 -3.41 13.06
C ASP A 116 -12.53 -3.99 11.67
N ILE A 117 -11.50 -4.47 10.97
CA ILE A 117 -11.62 -5.03 9.62
C ILE A 117 -11.81 -6.55 9.66
N VAL A 118 -12.42 -7.08 8.59
CA VAL A 118 -12.67 -8.51 8.33
C VAL A 118 -11.39 -9.39 8.38
N PHE A 119 -10.19 -8.76 8.40
CA PHE A 119 -8.89 -9.42 8.44
C PHE A 119 -8.00 -8.84 9.56
N ARG A 120 -7.96 -9.48 10.73
CA ARG A 120 -7.35 -8.92 11.96
C ARG A 120 -5.82 -8.99 12.01
N ARG A 121 -5.19 -9.83 11.19
CA ARG A 121 -3.73 -9.97 11.09
C ARG A 121 -3.27 -9.52 9.72
N ARG A 122 -2.53 -8.43 9.65
CA ARG A 122 -2.03 -7.93 8.36
C ARG A 122 -0.76 -8.67 7.97
N THR A 123 -0.74 -9.25 6.78
CA THR A 123 0.41 -9.89 6.12
C THR A 123 0.85 -9.05 4.90
N PRO A 124 2.06 -9.23 4.35
CA PRO A 124 2.43 -8.62 3.08
C PRO A 124 1.42 -8.89 1.97
N LEU A 125 0.89 -10.13 1.94
CA LEU A 125 -0.08 -10.55 0.94
C LEU A 125 -1.42 -9.82 1.13
N TYR A 126 -1.85 -9.61 2.37
CA TYR A 126 -3.01 -8.78 2.70
C TYR A 126 -2.85 -7.35 2.18
N GLU A 127 -1.72 -6.68 2.45
CA GLU A 127 -1.50 -5.29 2.02
C GLU A 127 -1.53 -5.18 0.48
N ALA A 128 -0.95 -6.16 -0.22
CA ALA A 128 -1.00 -6.22 -1.68
C ALA A 128 -2.44 -6.31 -2.23
N VAL A 129 -3.30 -7.13 -1.61
CA VAL A 129 -4.72 -7.20 -1.97
C VAL A 129 -5.44 -5.89 -1.64
N SER A 130 -5.21 -5.33 -0.45
CA SER A 130 -5.83 -4.09 0.04
C SER A 130 -5.53 -2.90 -0.88
N PHE A 131 -4.29 -2.80 -1.38
CA PHE A 131 -3.88 -1.74 -2.30
C PHE A 131 -4.26 -2.01 -3.77
N GLY A 132 -4.87 -3.17 -4.08
CA GLY A 132 -5.11 -3.60 -5.46
C GLY A 132 -3.82 -3.74 -6.27
N ASP A 133 -2.70 -4.06 -5.60
CA ASP A 133 -1.37 -4.14 -6.22
C ASP A 133 -1.08 -5.56 -6.68
N THR A 134 -1.53 -5.87 -7.88
CA THR A 134 -1.31 -7.18 -8.51
C THR A 134 0.17 -7.51 -8.71
N LYS A 135 1.04 -6.50 -8.85
CA LYS A 135 2.48 -6.72 -9.05
C LYS A 135 3.13 -7.15 -7.74
N LEU A 136 2.84 -6.45 -6.64
CA LEU A 136 3.31 -6.84 -5.30
C LEU A 136 2.74 -8.21 -4.93
N LEU A 137 1.46 -8.45 -5.19
CA LEU A 137 0.81 -9.72 -4.90
C LEU A 137 1.55 -10.89 -5.56
N ARG A 138 1.77 -10.82 -6.88
CA ARG A 138 2.51 -11.87 -7.60
C ARG A 138 3.94 -12.02 -7.11
N GLN A 139 4.62 -10.92 -6.78
CA GLN A 139 5.97 -10.97 -6.24
C GLN A 139 6.02 -11.73 -4.92
N LEU A 140 5.05 -11.50 -4.02
CA LEU A 140 4.96 -12.19 -2.74
C LEU A 140 4.57 -13.67 -2.90
N LEU A 141 3.59 -13.97 -3.75
CA LEU A 141 3.20 -15.36 -4.07
C LEU A 141 4.37 -16.16 -4.65
N ASN A 142 5.11 -15.58 -5.60
CA ASN A 142 6.31 -16.21 -6.17
C ASN A 142 7.43 -16.40 -5.14
N ALA A 143 7.42 -15.62 -4.06
CA ALA A 143 8.35 -15.74 -2.95
C ALA A 143 7.86 -16.72 -1.85
N GLY A 144 6.76 -17.44 -2.07
CA GLY A 144 6.22 -18.42 -1.13
C GLY A 144 5.25 -17.86 -0.09
N ALA A 145 4.67 -16.69 -0.34
CA ALA A 145 3.54 -16.21 0.47
C ALA A 145 2.39 -17.24 0.41
N SER A 146 1.81 -17.57 1.56
CA SER A 146 0.71 -18.53 1.62
C SER A 146 -0.59 -17.88 1.15
N ALA A 147 -1.14 -18.39 0.04
CA ALA A 147 -2.43 -17.97 -0.48
C ALA A 147 -3.61 -18.41 0.42
N ASP A 148 -3.37 -19.37 1.32
CA ASP A 148 -4.31 -19.92 2.30
C ASP A 148 -3.96 -19.52 3.74
N TYR A 149 -3.18 -18.46 3.94
CA TYR A 149 -2.96 -17.92 5.28
C TYR A 149 -4.32 -17.61 5.94
N ARG A 150 -4.50 -18.03 7.20
CA ARG A 150 -5.74 -17.80 7.95
C ARG A 150 -5.45 -16.81 9.07
N ASP A 151 -6.22 -15.74 9.12
CA ASP A 151 -6.16 -14.83 10.25
C ASP A 151 -6.84 -15.44 11.49
N LYS A 152 -7.01 -14.64 12.56
CA LYS A 152 -7.61 -15.12 13.83
C LYS A 152 -9.06 -15.60 13.67
N ASP A 153 -9.79 -15.05 12.71
CA ASP A 153 -11.19 -15.38 12.45
C ASP A 153 -11.29 -16.48 11.36
N GLY A 154 -10.16 -16.96 10.85
CA GLY A 154 -10.11 -17.94 9.78
C GLY A 154 -10.34 -17.36 8.38
N THR A 155 -10.34 -16.03 8.25
CA THR A 155 -10.48 -15.36 6.96
C THR A 155 -9.22 -15.60 6.13
N THR A 156 -9.39 -15.93 4.84
CA THR A 156 -8.29 -16.16 3.89
C THR A 156 -8.05 -14.94 2.99
N PRO A 157 -6.86 -14.80 2.37
CA PRO A 157 -6.59 -13.77 1.36
C PRO A 157 -7.62 -13.74 0.23
N LEU A 158 -8.12 -14.91 -0.19
CA LEU A 158 -9.14 -15.00 -1.24
C LEU A 158 -10.50 -14.46 -0.76
N MET A 159 -10.92 -14.78 0.46
CA MET A 159 -12.13 -14.18 1.06
C MET A 159 -12.00 -12.66 1.13
N PHE A 160 -10.84 -12.16 1.59
CA PHE A 160 -10.59 -10.72 1.66
C PHE A 160 -10.59 -10.07 0.27
N ALA A 161 -9.98 -10.68 -0.75
CA ALA A 161 -10.02 -10.18 -2.12
C ALA A 161 -11.45 -10.08 -2.68
N CYS A 162 -12.31 -11.05 -2.37
CA CYS A 162 -13.73 -11.01 -2.71
C CYS A 162 -14.51 -9.96 -1.91
N TYR A 163 -14.19 -9.78 -0.63
CA TYR A 163 -14.77 -8.72 0.20
C TYR A 163 -14.41 -7.32 -0.30
N MET A 164 -13.14 -7.09 -0.66
CA MET A 164 -12.67 -5.81 -1.21
C MET A 164 -13.29 -5.47 -2.57
N ALA A 165 -13.89 -6.45 -3.25
CA ALA A 165 -14.69 -6.19 -4.45
C ALA A 165 -16.06 -5.55 -4.12
N ASN A 166 -16.40 -5.35 -2.84
CA ASN A 166 -17.59 -4.63 -2.40
C ASN A 166 -17.42 -3.11 -2.61
N GLY A 167 -18.02 -2.59 -3.69
CA GLY A 167 -18.08 -1.15 -3.99
C GLY A 167 -17.47 -0.80 -5.36
N SER A 168 -16.32 -1.36 -5.72
CA SER A 168 -15.75 -1.21 -7.06
C SER A 168 -14.94 -2.41 -7.48
N VAL A 169 -15.24 -2.95 -8.66
CA VAL A 169 -14.50 -4.04 -9.26
C VAL A 169 -13.79 -3.55 -10.52
N ASN A 170 -12.50 -3.89 -10.63
CA ASN A 170 -11.67 -3.54 -11.78
C ASN A 170 -10.80 -4.73 -12.21
N GLN A 171 -9.93 -4.51 -13.18
CA GLN A 171 -9.05 -5.57 -13.69
C GLN A 171 -8.05 -6.07 -12.63
N ASN A 172 -7.57 -5.22 -11.72
CA ASN A 172 -6.69 -5.65 -10.62
C ASN A 172 -7.43 -6.55 -9.63
N THR A 173 -8.71 -6.28 -9.33
CA THR A 173 -9.53 -7.19 -8.51
C THR A 173 -9.58 -8.59 -9.13
N VAL A 174 -9.87 -8.67 -10.44
CA VAL A 174 -9.91 -9.93 -11.18
C VAL A 174 -8.55 -10.62 -11.16
N ASP A 175 -7.47 -9.86 -11.39
CA ASP A 175 -6.13 -10.42 -11.46
C ASP A 175 -5.59 -10.87 -10.09
N ASN A 176 -5.99 -10.20 -9.01
CA ASN A 176 -5.67 -10.60 -7.64
C ASN A 176 -6.34 -11.92 -7.29
N ILE A 177 -7.66 -12.03 -7.52
CA ILE A 177 -8.42 -13.28 -7.32
C ILE A 177 -7.83 -14.39 -8.17
N ARG A 178 -7.55 -14.11 -9.45
CA ARG A 178 -6.88 -15.08 -10.32
C ARG A 178 -5.54 -15.53 -9.74
N SER A 179 -4.66 -14.60 -9.35
CA SER A 179 -3.32 -14.93 -8.87
C SER A 179 -3.36 -15.76 -7.59
N LEU A 180 -4.28 -15.45 -6.66
CA LEU A 180 -4.50 -16.24 -5.45
C LEU A 180 -4.95 -17.67 -5.77
N LEU A 181 -5.93 -17.83 -6.66
CA LEU A 181 -6.40 -19.15 -7.10
C LEU A 181 -5.32 -19.95 -7.81
N TYR A 182 -4.53 -19.32 -8.68
CA TYR A 182 -3.39 -19.96 -9.35
C TYR A 182 -2.29 -20.37 -8.36
N ALA A 183 -2.10 -19.62 -7.28
CA ALA A 183 -1.18 -19.95 -6.20
C ALA A 183 -1.74 -21.00 -5.23
N GLY A 184 -2.91 -21.59 -5.52
CA GLY A 184 -3.47 -22.69 -4.75
C GLY A 184 -4.38 -22.27 -3.60
N ALA A 185 -4.89 -21.03 -3.57
CA ALA A 185 -5.90 -20.64 -2.59
C ALA A 185 -7.14 -21.56 -2.68
N ASP A 186 -7.66 -21.97 -1.53
CA ASP A 186 -8.86 -22.77 -1.39
C ASP A 186 -10.13 -21.90 -1.47
N PRO A 187 -10.92 -21.98 -2.56
CA PRO A 187 -12.17 -21.24 -2.67
C PRO A 187 -13.26 -21.76 -1.74
N SER A 188 -13.12 -22.98 -1.20
CA SER A 188 -14.11 -23.63 -0.35
C SER A 188 -13.79 -23.52 1.14
N ALA A 189 -12.68 -22.87 1.51
CA ALA A 189 -12.39 -22.55 2.89
C ALA A 189 -13.53 -21.73 3.52
N VAL A 190 -13.81 -21.96 4.80
CA VAL A 190 -14.82 -21.23 5.59
C VAL A 190 -14.15 -20.53 6.77
N ASN A 191 -14.55 -19.30 7.10
CA ASN A 191 -14.10 -18.61 8.32
C ASN A 191 -14.99 -19.03 9.53
N GLN A 192 -14.78 -18.43 10.70
CA GLN A 192 -15.58 -18.72 11.91
C GLN A 192 -17.07 -18.37 11.78
N ASP A 193 -17.42 -17.43 10.90
CA ASP A 193 -18.80 -17.08 10.57
C ASP A 193 -19.44 -18.04 9.54
N GLY A 194 -18.71 -19.08 9.12
CA GLY A 194 -19.13 -20.01 8.08
C GLY A 194 -19.13 -19.40 6.68
N LYS A 195 -18.45 -18.27 6.46
CA LYS A 195 -18.40 -17.57 5.17
C LYS A 195 -17.24 -18.07 4.31
N THR A 196 -17.53 -18.26 3.04
CA THR A 196 -16.57 -18.60 1.95
C THR A 196 -16.20 -17.36 1.13
N ALA A 197 -15.24 -17.50 0.22
CA ALA A 197 -14.94 -16.45 -0.76
C ALA A 197 -16.15 -16.13 -1.66
N GLU A 198 -16.95 -17.14 -2.01
CA GLU A 198 -18.18 -16.97 -2.78
C GLU A 198 -19.22 -16.13 -2.03
N ASP A 199 -19.38 -16.34 -0.72
CA ASP A 199 -20.32 -15.56 0.09
C ASP A 199 -19.97 -14.07 0.10
N TYR A 200 -18.67 -13.74 0.24
CA TYR A 200 -18.19 -12.36 0.17
C TYR A 200 -18.35 -11.76 -1.23
N PHE A 201 -18.07 -12.54 -2.27
CA PHE A 201 -18.29 -12.10 -3.65
C PHE A 201 -19.76 -11.79 -3.92
N GLU A 202 -20.69 -12.63 -3.46
CA GLU A 202 -22.12 -12.39 -3.61
C GLU A 202 -22.61 -11.17 -2.87
N MET A 203 -22.12 -10.93 -1.66
CA MET A 203 -22.44 -9.73 -0.91
C MET A 203 -21.99 -8.47 -1.65
N GLY A 204 -20.74 -8.42 -2.12
CA GLY A 204 -20.21 -7.30 -2.89
C GLY A 204 -20.92 -7.09 -4.22
N ARG A 205 -21.24 -8.18 -4.93
CA ARG A 205 -22.00 -8.15 -6.19
C ARG A 205 -23.37 -7.50 -6.02
N ARG A 206 -24.12 -7.88 -4.98
CA ARG A 206 -25.46 -7.32 -4.71
C ARG A 206 -25.39 -5.82 -4.44
N ASN A 207 -24.40 -5.36 -3.68
CA ASN A 207 -24.21 -3.95 -3.37
C ASN A 207 -23.88 -3.15 -4.64
N ILE A 208 -22.95 -3.64 -5.46
CA ILE A 208 -22.63 -3.04 -6.76
C ILE A 208 -23.86 -3.00 -7.68
N GLU A 209 -24.65 -4.08 -7.74
CA GLU A 209 -25.87 -4.14 -8.55
C GLU A 209 -26.95 -3.16 -8.06
N ALA A 210 -27.02 -2.89 -6.75
CA ALA A 210 -27.87 -1.84 -6.20
C ALA A 210 -27.37 -0.46 -6.63
N ASP A 211 -26.07 -0.17 -6.48
CA ASP A 211 -25.47 1.10 -6.90
C ASP A 211 -25.64 1.38 -8.42
N MET A 212 -25.62 0.33 -9.25
CA MET A 212 -25.88 0.43 -10.69
C MET A 212 -27.32 0.87 -11.02
N LYS A 213 -28.29 0.61 -10.13
CA LYS A 213 -29.70 1.02 -10.30
C LYS A 213 -29.91 2.49 -9.97
N ASP A 214 -29.10 3.05 -9.07
CA ASP A 214 -29.20 4.45 -8.63
C ASP A 214 -28.68 5.47 -9.67
N ASN A 215 -28.46 5.06 -10.93
CA ASN A 215 -28.01 5.90 -12.06
C ASN A 215 -26.73 6.71 -11.83
N ARG A 216 -25.88 6.31 -10.88
CA ARG A 216 -24.58 6.95 -10.57
C ARG A 216 -23.47 6.61 -11.56
N LEU A 217 -23.71 5.63 -12.44
CA LEU A 217 -22.76 5.09 -13.40
C LEU A 217 -23.29 5.25 -14.83
N THR A 218 -22.40 5.49 -15.77
CA THR A 218 -22.69 5.44 -17.21
C THR A 218 -22.97 4.02 -17.67
N ASP A 219 -23.63 3.85 -18.82
CA ASP A 219 -23.92 2.52 -19.38
C ASP A 219 -22.65 1.71 -19.67
N GLU A 220 -21.57 2.38 -20.09
CA GLU A 220 -20.28 1.73 -20.34
C GLU A 220 -19.63 1.26 -19.03
N GLU A 221 -19.68 2.07 -17.96
CA GLU A 221 -19.20 1.65 -16.64
C GLU A 221 -20.02 0.47 -16.10
N LYS A 222 -21.35 0.49 -16.25
CA LYS A 222 -22.21 -0.64 -15.86
C LYS A 222 -21.85 -1.91 -16.64
N LYS A 223 -21.68 -1.80 -17.97
CA LYS A 223 -21.28 -2.91 -18.84
C LYS A 223 -19.92 -3.47 -18.46
N GLN A 224 -18.93 -2.60 -18.24
CA GLN A 224 -17.58 -2.98 -17.84
C GLN A 224 -17.58 -3.64 -16.45
N THR A 225 -18.39 -3.14 -15.53
CA THR A 225 -18.54 -3.71 -14.18
C THR A 225 -19.14 -5.12 -14.24
N ARG A 226 -20.24 -5.33 -14.99
CA ARG A 226 -20.82 -6.66 -15.23
C ARG A 226 -19.81 -7.63 -15.83
N ARG A 227 -18.98 -7.16 -16.77
CA ARG A 227 -17.92 -7.97 -17.37
C ARG A 227 -16.91 -8.43 -16.32
N TYR A 228 -16.49 -7.57 -15.39
CA TYR A 228 -15.57 -7.96 -14.33
C TYR A 228 -16.21 -8.94 -13.34
N LEU A 229 -17.45 -8.70 -12.92
CA LEU A 229 -18.21 -9.63 -12.07
C LEU A 229 -18.32 -11.02 -12.71
N GLY A 230 -18.65 -11.08 -14.01
CA GLY A 230 -18.70 -12.33 -14.76
C GLY A 230 -17.35 -13.06 -14.80
N LYS A 231 -16.23 -12.33 -14.98
CA LYS A 231 -14.88 -12.93 -14.92
C LYS A 231 -14.60 -13.53 -13.55
N ILE A 232 -14.96 -12.84 -12.46
CA ILE A 232 -14.74 -13.33 -11.09
C ILE A 232 -15.56 -14.59 -10.83
N ARG A 233 -16.86 -14.58 -11.16
CA ARG A 233 -17.72 -15.78 -11.04
C ARG A 233 -17.09 -16.98 -11.73
N VAL A 234 -16.69 -16.83 -12.99
CA VAL A 234 -16.10 -17.94 -13.77
C VAL A 234 -14.83 -18.47 -13.11
N LEU A 235 -14.01 -17.60 -12.53
CA LEU A 235 -12.80 -18.01 -11.81
C LEU A 235 -13.15 -18.83 -10.56
N LEU A 236 -14.07 -18.35 -9.72
CA LEU A 236 -14.49 -19.03 -8.49
C LEU A 236 -15.15 -20.38 -8.80
N ASP A 237 -16.11 -20.41 -9.73
CA ASP A 237 -16.80 -21.63 -10.15
C ASP A 237 -15.81 -22.69 -10.67
N ARG A 238 -14.85 -22.26 -11.49
CA ARG A 238 -13.83 -23.17 -12.03
C ARG A 238 -12.94 -23.72 -10.92
N ALA A 239 -12.52 -22.88 -9.98
CA ALA A 239 -11.65 -23.29 -8.88
C ALA A 239 -12.34 -24.30 -7.96
N VAL A 240 -13.63 -24.08 -7.63
CA VAL A 240 -14.42 -25.03 -6.86
C VAL A 240 -14.57 -26.36 -7.61
N ARG A 241 -14.88 -26.32 -8.92
CA ARG A 241 -15.00 -27.54 -9.73
C ARG A 241 -13.70 -28.32 -9.85
N SER A 242 -12.56 -27.66 -9.98
CA SER A 242 -11.26 -28.34 -10.13
C SER A 242 -10.77 -29.08 -8.88
N ARG A 243 -11.43 -28.86 -7.73
CA ARG A 243 -11.09 -29.51 -6.45
C ARG A 243 -12.05 -30.63 -6.03
N ARG A 244 -13.14 -30.83 -6.77
CA ARG A 244 -14.08 -31.95 -6.57
C ARG A 244 -13.66 -33.13 -7.44
#